data_AF-Q2EIJ9-F1
#
_entry.id   AF-Q2EIJ9-F1
#
_cell.length_a   1.000
_cell.length_b   1.000
_cell.length_c   1.000
_cell.angle_alpha   90.00
_cell.angle_beta   90.00
_cell.angle_gamma   90.00
#
_symmetry.space_group_name_H-M   'P 1'
#
loop_
_entity.id
_entity.type
_entity.pdbx_description
1 polymer ?
#
loop_
_entity_poly.entity_id
_entity_poly.type
_entity_poly.pdbx_seq_one_letter_code
_entity_poly.pdbx_strand_id
1 'polypeptide(L)' 'VHKIYASDPRFRIILMAKNVGKRKAQIAAIRSSSGDLVLNVDSDTILAVDVVTKLVSKMQDPDVGAAMGQLVASNRNQTW' A
#
# COMPACT_ATOMS: atom_id res chain seq x y z
N VAL A 1 11.24 -0.13 14.76
CA VAL A 1 10.91 0.05 13.33
C VAL A 1 11.08 1.49 12.87
N HIS A 2 10.36 2.50 13.39
CA HIS A 2 10.43 3.87 12.84
C HIS A 2 11.84 4.47 12.79
N LYS A 3 12.64 4.31 13.85
CA LYS A 3 14.02 4.81 13.90
C LYS A 3 14.95 4.19 12.84
N ILE A 4 14.66 2.96 12.39
CA ILE A 4 15.49 2.23 11.43
C ILE A 4 15.38 2.86 10.03
N TYR A 5 14.19 3.36 9.67
CA TYR A 5 13.91 3.95 8.36
C TYR A 5 13.80 5.48 8.39
N ALA A 6 14.01 6.12 9.55
CA ALA A 6 13.82 7.56 9.71
C ALA A 6 14.72 8.41 8.80
N SER A 7 15.88 7.87 8.42
CA SER A 7 16.85 8.53 7.53
C SER A 7 16.77 8.07 6.07
N ASP A 8 15.92 7.09 5.74
CA ASP A 8 15.80 6.62 4.36
C ASP A 8 14.77 7.49 3.61
N PRO A 9 15.18 8.26 2.59
CA PRO A 9 14.29 9.17 1.88
C PRO A 9 13.17 8.46 1.11
N ARG A 10 13.28 7.15 0.88
CA ARG A 10 12.22 6.33 0.26
C ARG A 10 11.06 6.07 1.22
N PHE A 11 11.26 6.27 2.52
CA PHE A 11 10.25 6.06 3.54
C PHE A 11 9.80 7.39 4.14
N ARG A 12 8.49 7.60 4.17
CA ARG A 12 7.89 8.67 4.94
C ARG A 12 6.92 8.08 5.95
N ILE A 13 7.18 8.33 7.23
CA ILE A 13 6.38 7.80 8.33
C ILE A 13 5.50 8.93 8.86
N ILE A 14 4.19 8.74 8.83
CA ILE A 14 3.21 9.72 9.31
C ILE A 14 2.54 9.18 10.56
N LEU A 15 2.81 9.80 11.71
CA LEU A 15 2.19 9.44 12.98
C LEU A 15 0.96 10.31 13.25
N MET A 16 -0.18 9.66 13.49
CA MET A 16 -1.40 10.36 13.90
C MET A 16 -1.34 10.64 15.40
N ALA A 17 -1.79 11.84 15.83
CA ALA A 17 -1.78 12.22 17.24
C ALA A 17 -2.68 11.34 18.13
N LYS A 18 -3.66 10.66 17.52
CA LYS A 18 -4.56 9.69 18.17
C LYS A 18 -5.01 8.63 17.17
N ASN A 19 -5.67 7.58 17.66
CA ASN A 19 -6.33 6.61 16.77
C ASN A 19 -7.46 7.31 15.99
N VAL A 20 -7.30 7.38 14.67
CA VAL A 20 -8.27 7.99 13.74
C VAL A 20 -8.96 6.97 12.83
N GLY A 21 -8.59 5.69 12.92
CA GLY A 21 -9.04 4.62 12.03
C GLY A 21 -8.36 4.61 10.65
N LYS A 22 -8.44 3.46 9.97
CA LYS A 22 -7.75 3.15 8.70
C LYS A 22 -8.02 4.20 7.61
N ARG A 23 -9.29 4.52 7.37
CA ARG A 23 -9.70 5.47 6.31
C ARG A 23 -9.05 6.84 6.48
N LYS A 24 -9.06 7.41 7.69
CA LYS A 24 -8.50 8.75 7.93
C LYS A 24 -6.97 8.74 7.82
N ALA A 25 -6.31 7.68 8.27
CA ALA A 25 -4.87 7.52 8.10
C ALA A 25 -4.46 7.41 6.62
N GLN A 26 -5.17 6.62 5.83
CA GLN A 26 -4.92 6.50 4.38
C GLN A 26 -5.14 7.82 3.64
N ILE A 27 -6.21 8.56 3.95
CA ILE A 27 -6.44 9.89 3.36
C ILE A 27 -5.28 10.85 3.67
N ALA A 28 -4.76 10.84 4.90
CA ALA A 28 -3.61 11.67 5.26
C ALA A 28 -2.36 11.29 4.46
N ALA A 29 -2.10 10.00 4.28
CA ALA A 29 -0.98 9.52 3.48
C ALA A 29 -1.11 9.93 2.00
N ILE A 30 -2.27 9.70 1.39
CA ILE A 30 -2.52 10.02 -0.03
C ILE A 30 -2.36 11.52 -0.29
N ARG A 31 -2.98 12.38 0.53
CA ARG A 31 -2.85 13.84 0.40
C ARG A 31 -1.42 14.35 0.54
N SER A 32 -0.56 13.57 1.18
CA SER A 32 0.83 13.92 1.40
C SER A 32 1.77 13.35 0.32
N SER A 33 1.25 12.48 -0.55
CA SER A 33 1.99 11.85 -1.64
C SER A 33 1.92 12.67 -2.91
N SER A 34 2.86 12.43 -3.83
CA SER A 34 2.96 13.10 -5.14
C SER A 34 3.07 12.11 -6.29
N GLY A 35 2.74 10.84 -6.06
CA GLY A 35 2.82 9.80 -7.10
C GLY A 35 1.59 9.81 -7.99
N ASP A 36 1.78 9.46 -9.28
CA ASP A 36 0.69 9.36 -10.26
C ASP A 36 -0.28 8.22 -9.93
N LEU A 37 0.22 7.17 -9.27
CA LEU A 37 -0.53 5.99 -8.84
C LEU A 37 -0.30 5.73 -7.35
N VAL A 38 -1.35 5.27 -6.67
CA VAL A 38 -1.29 4.87 -5.25
C VAL A 38 -1.51 3.36 -5.15
N LEU A 39 -0.50 2.64 -4.67
CA LEU A 39 -0.63 1.25 -4.27
C LEU A 39 -0.88 1.17 -2.76
N ASN A 40 -2.07 0.74 -2.37
CA ASN A 40 -2.39 0.47 -0.97
C ASN A 40 -2.02 -0.97 -0.61
N VAL A 41 -1.30 -1.15 0.50
CA VAL A 41 -0.81 -2.46 0.98
C VAL A 41 -1.09 -2.55 2.48
N ASP A 42 -1.63 -3.68 2.93
CA ASP A 42 -1.81 -3.93 4.36
C ASP A 42 -0.49 -4.36 5.01
N SER A 43 -0.33 -4.10 6.31
CA SER A 43 0.94 -4.29 7.03
C SER A 43 1.41 -5.74 7.13
N ASP A 44 0.53 -6.69 6.82
CA ASP A 44 0.72 -8.14 6.83
C ASP A 44 0.72 -8.75 5.42
N THR A 45 0.79 -7.94 4.37
CA THR A 45 0.81 -8.41 2.98
C THR A 45 2.24 -8.59 2.46
N ILE A 46 2.51 -9.75 1.85
CA ILE A 46 3.73 -9.99 1.06
C ILE A 46 3.41 -9.72 -0.41
N LEU A 47 4.24 -8.92 -1.07
CA LEU A 47 4.07 -8.56 -2.48
C LEU A 47 4.87 -9.49 -3.38
N ALA A 48 4.27 -9.93 -4.49
CA ALA A 48 5.01 -10.53 -5.59
C ALA A 48 5.95 -9.49 -6.21
N VAL A 49 7.15 -9.91 -6.62
CA VAL A 49 8.19 -9.02 -7.16
C VAL A 49 7.73 -8.20 -8.37
N ASP A 50 6.77 -8.73 -9.14
CA ASP A 50 6.26 -8.12 -10.37
C ASP A 50 4.89 -7.44 -10.20
N VAL A 51 4.37 -7.32 -8.96
CA VAL A 51 3.02 -6.81 -8.70
C VAL A 51 2.85 -5.38 -9.21
N VAL A 52 3.85 -4.51 -9.02
CA VAL A 52 3.79 -3.11 -9.45
C VAL A 52 3.72 -3.05 -10.97
N THR A 53 4.59 -3.77 -11.68
CA THR A 53 4.60 -3.82 -13.15
C THR A 53 3.26 -4.31 -13.71
N LYS A 54 2.69 -5.36 -13.13
CA LYS A 54 1.39 -5.91 -13.56
C LYS A 54 0.24 -4.94 -13.33
N LEU A 55 0.18 -4.29 -12.18
CA LEU A 55 -0.88 -3.34 -11.85
C LEU A 55 -0.79 -2.08 -12.72
N VAL A 56 0.42 -1.51 -12.86
CA VAL A 56 0.66 -0.32 -13.69
C VAL A 56 0.30 -0.60 -15.14
N SER A 57 0.65 -1.78 -15.69
CA SER A 57 0.28 -2.16 -17.05
C SER A 57 -1.24 -2.12 -17.28
N LYS A 58 -2.05 -2.49 -16.29
CA LYS A 58 -3.52 -2.42 -16.41
C LYS A 58 -4.05 -0.98 -16.30
N MET A 59 -3.38 -0.14 -15.51
CA MET A 59 -3.73 1.28 -15.31
C MET A 59 -3.30 2.21 -16.46
N GLN A 60 -2.61 1.69 -17.49
CA GLN A 60 -2.28 2.47 -18.70
C GLN A 60 -3.51 2.76 -19.57
N ASP A 61 -4.56 1.97 -19.42
CA ASP A 61 -5.85 2.20 -20.05
C ASP A 61 -6.56 3.37 -19.33
N PRO A 62 -6.85 4.49 -20.02
CA PRO A 62 -7.46 5.67 -19.39
C PRO A 62 -8.87 5.40 -18.84
N ASP A 63 -9.55 4.34 -19.28
CA ASP A 63 -10.86 3.94 -18.77
C ASP A 63 -10.77 3.11 -17.47
N VAL A 64 -9.56 2.74 -17.03
CA VAL A 64 -9.33 1.96 -15.80
C VAL A 64 -9.02 2.87 -14.62
N GLY A 65 -9.99 3.02 -13.71
CA GLY A 65 -9.82 3.82 -12.48
C GLY A 65 -9.09 3.10 -11.32
N ALA A 66 -9.02 1.76 -11.35
CA ALA A 66 -8.32 0.95 -10.34
C ALA A 66 -8.02 -0.46 -10.85
N ALA A 67 -6.93 -1.06 -10.35
CA ALA A 67 -6.57 -2.45 -10.57
C ALA A 67 -6.24 -3.12 -9.22
N MET A 68 -6.55 -4.41 -9.10
CA MET A 68 -6.28 -5.21 -7.90
C MET A 68 -5.60 -6.52 -8.29
N GLY A 69 -4.60 -6.91 -7.50
CA GLY A 69 -3.92 -8.20 -7.64
C GLY A 69 -4.71 -9.33 -6.99
N GLN A 70 -4.37 -10.57 -7.30
CA GLN A 70 -4.94 -11.72 -6.60
C GLN A 70 -4.44 -11.74 -5.15
N LEU A 71 -5.37 -11.69 -4.19
CA LEU A 71 -5.05 -11.84 -2.78
C LEU A 71 -5.10 -13.33 -2.40
N VAL A 72 -4.02 -13.85 -1.81
CA VAL A 72 -3.94 -15.24 -1.36
C VAL A 72 -3.58 -15.24 0.12
N ALA A 73 -4.42 -15.86 0.95
CA ALA A 73 -4.08 -16.11 2.34
C ALA A 73 -2.94 -17.13 2.41
N SER A 74 -1.82 -16.74 3.01
CA SER A 74 -0.64 -17.61 3.17
C SER A 74 -0.94 -18.83 4.05
N ASN A 75 -1.88 -18.67 4.99
CA ASN A 75 -2.35 -19.70 5.91
C ASN A 75 -3.66 -20.36 5.46
N ARG A 76 -4.06 -20.30 4.18
CA ARG A 76 -5.36 -20.80 3.70
C ARG A 76 -5.68 -22.27 4.03
N ASN A 77 -4.66 -23.07 4.35
CA ASN A 77 -4.81 -24.48 4.73
C ASN A 77 -4.64 -24.72 6.24
N GLN A 78 -4.53 -23.66 7.03
CA GLN A 78 -4.43 -23.74 8.50
C GLN A 78 -5.78 -23.38 9.08
N THR A 79 -6.34 -24.28 9.87
CA THR A 79 -7.50 -24.02 10.73
C THR A 79 -7.03 -23.97 12.18
N TRP A 80 -7.67 -23.11 12.95
CA TRP A 80 -7.50 -23.05 14.41
C TRP A 80 -8.27 -24.19 15.07
#